data_AF-A0A2V5PXH1-F1
#
_entry.id   AF-A0A2V5PXH1-F1
#
_cell.length_a   1.000
_cell.length_b   1.000
_cell.length_c   1.000
_cell.angle_alpha   90.00
_cell.angle_beta   90.00
_cell.angle_gamma   90.00
#
_symmetry.space_group_name_H-M   'P 1'
#
loop_
_entity.id
_entity.type
_entity.pdbx_description
1 polymer ?
#
loop_
_entity_poly.entity_id
_entity_poly.type
_entity_poly.pdbx_seq_one_letter_code
_entity_poly.pdbx_strand_id
1 'polypeptide(L)'
;RIYFEYFWNVLAADKARSIPEVERKAYVEAYSKPGRMRAAWAYFASWPQLAKDFAQLSQTKLTMPVLAIGGDKSLGTQLAEQMKLVATDVTVVVLKDTGHWIMEEQPKETTDALVKFL
;
A
#
# COMPACT_ATOMS: atom_id res chain seq x y z
N ARG A 1 -17.28 -0.03 -10.52
CA ARG A 1 -16.42 1.01 -11.12
C ARG A 1 -16.41 2.30 -10.29
N ILE A 2 -17.53 3.02 -10.14
CA ILE A 2 -17.64 4.29 -9.38
C ILE A 2 -16.90 4.25 -8.03
N TYR A 3 -17.15 3.22 -7.22
CA TYR A 3 -16.48 3.03 -5.93
C TYR A 3 -14.95 3.05 -6.04
N PHE A 4 -14.37 2.24 -6.93
CA PHE A 4 -12.92 2.15 -7.09
C PHE A 4 -12.31 3.43 -7.68
N GLU A 5 -13.01 4.06 -8.63
CA GLU A 5 -12.52 5.31 -9.24
C GLU A 5 -12.33 6.43 -8.24
N TYR A 6 -13.23 6.52 -7.25
CA TYR A 6 -13.06 7.46 -6.15
C TYR A 6 -11.72 7.23 -5.43
N PHE A 7 -11.46 6.00 -4.96
CA PHE A 7 -10.25 5.68 -4.19
C PHE A 7 -8.98 5.79 -5.02
N TRP A 8 -8.98 5.30 -6.26
CA TRP A 8 -7.83 5.45 -7.16
C TRP A 8 -7.43 6.90 -7.33
N ASN A 9 -8.41 7.81 -7.45
CA ASN A 9 -8.12 9.22 -7.66
C ASN A 9 -7.75 9.94 -6.37
N VAL A 10 -8.49 9.76 -5.26
CA VAL A 10 -8.21 10.53 -4.04
C VAL A 10 -6.93 10.11 -3.32
N LEU A 11 -6.44 8.89 -3.57
CA LEU A 11 -5.20 8.37 -2.96
C LEU A 11 -3.96 8.57 -3.84
N ALA A 12 -4.09 9.01 -5.09
CA ALA A 12 -2.95 9.31 -5.95
C ALA A 12 -2.37 10.71 -5.66
N ALA A 13 -1.10 10.93 -6.02
CA ALA A 13 -0.49 12.26 -5.94
C ALA A 13 -1.17 13.24 -6.91
N ASP A 14 -1.42 12.78 -8.14
CA ASP A 14 -2.20 13.50 -9.14
C ASP A 14 -3.51 12.75 -9.43
N LYS A 15 -4.63 13.36 -9.05
CA LYS A 15 -5.97 12.77 -9.24
C LYS A 15 -6.33 12.56 -10.71
N ALA A 16 -5.74 13.34 -11.61
CA ALA A 16 -5.92 13.22 -13.06
C ALA A 16 -5.00 12.14 -13.66
N ARG A 17 -3.97 11.71 -12.92
CA ARG A 17 -2.97 10.72 -13.35
C ARG A 17 -2.72 9.70 -12.24
N SER A 18 -3.75 8.91 -11.94
CA SER A 18 -3.67 7.77 -11.01
C SER A 18 -3.50 6.44 -11.77
N ILE A 19 -4.44 5.50 -11.64
CA ILE A 19 -4.39 4.20 -12.30
C ILE A 19 -4.77 4.30 -13.79
N PRO A 20 -3.99 3.74 -14.73
CA PRO A 20 -4.32 3.67 -16.16
C PRO A 20 -5.66 2.97 -16.45
N GLU A 21 -6.38 3.41 -17.50
CA GLU A 21 -7.72 2.88 -17.84
C GLU A 21 -7.72 1.37 -18.10
N VAL A 22 -6.65 0.83 -18.69
CA VAL A 22 -6.57 -0.63 -18.96
C VAL A 22 -6.58 -1.43 -17.66
N GLU A 23 -5.86 -0.94 -16.65
CA GLU A 23 -5.80 -1.56 -15.33
C GLU A 23 -7.09 -1.35 -14.56
N ARG A 24 -7.72 -0.16 -14.67
CA ARG A 24 -9.05 0.08 -14.08
C ARG A 24 -10.07 -0.94 -14.57
N LYS A 25 -10.09 -1.24 -15.87
CA LYS A 25 -10.98 -2.26 -16.44
C LYS A 25 -10.67 -3.64 -15.87
N ALA A 26 -9.40 -4.03 -15.83
CA ALA A 26 -8.97 -5.31 -15.29
C ALA A 26 -9.34 -5.48 -13.80
N TYR A 27 -9.08 -4.47 -12.97
CA TYR A 27 -9.44 -4.48 -11.55
C TYR A 27 -10.97 -4.53 -11.36
N VAL A 28 -11.74 -3.73 -12.10
CA VAL A 28 -13.21 -3.78 -12.02
C VAL A 28 -13.72 -5.16 -12.41
N GLU A 29 -13.23 -5.75 -13.49
CA GLU A 29 -13.62 -7.10 -13.90
C GLU A 29 -13.31 -8.13 -12.82
N ALA A 30 -12.11 -8.07 -12.23
CA ALA A 30 -11.70 -8.98 -11.17
C ALA A 30 -12.60 -8.86 -9.93
N TYR A 31 -12.89 -7.64 -9.47
CA TYR A 31 -13.72 -7.41 -8.29
C TYR A 31 -15.22 -7.63 -8.54
N SER A 32 -15.68 -7.54 -9.79
CA SER A 32 -17.07 -7.79 -10.16
C SER A 32 -17.47 -9.27 -10.17
N LYS A 33 -16.51 -10.21 -10.11
CA LYS A 33 -16.82 -11.64 -10.02
C LYS A 33 -17.55 -11.99 -8.71
N PRO A 34 -18.44 -13.00 -8.70
CA PRO A 34 -19.23 -13.35 -7.51
C PRO A 34 -18.38 -13.51 -6.24
N GLY A 35 -18.81 -12.82 -5.17
CA GLY A 35 -18.16 -12.90 -3.85
C GLY A 35 -16.87 -12.09 -3.68
N ARG A 36 -16.27 -11.51 -4.74
CA ARG A 36 -14.98 -10.80 -4.63
C ARG A 36 -15.09 -9.48 -3.86
N MET A 37 -16.12 -8.67 -4.11
CA MET A 37 -16.38 -7.48 -3.30
C MET A 37 -16.62 -7.85 -1.82
N ARG A 38 -17.41 -8.90 -1.54
CA ARG A 38 -17.63 -9.38 -0.17
C ARG A 38 -16.32 -9.76 0.51
N ALA A 39 -15.43 -10.47 -0.20
CA ALA A 39 -14.11 -10.83 0.34
C ALA A 39 -13.25 -9.59 0.62
N ALA A 40 -13.28 -8.57 -0.26
CA ALA A 40 -12.57 -7.32 -0.06
C ALA A 40 -13.04 -6.60 1.22
N TRP A 41 -14.35 -6.55 1.45
CA TRP A 41 -14.94 -5.93 2.64
C TRP A 41 -14.71 -6.73 3.93
N ALA A 42 -14.65 -8.06 3.84
CA ALA A 42 -14.37 -8.91 4.99
C ALA A 42 -12.99 -8.59 5.61
N TYR A 43 -12.02 -8.17 4.80
CA TYR A 43 -10.74 -7.67 5.31
C TYR A 43 -10.94 -6.47 6.25
N PHE A 44 -11.68 -5.45 5.84
CA PHE A 44 -11.95 -4.27 6.67
C PHE A 44 -12.81 -4.60 7.90
N ALA A 45 -13.79 -5.50 7.75
CA ALA A 45 -14.61 -5.96 8.89
C ALA A 45 -13.77 -6.65 9.98
N SER A 46 -12.62 -7.24 9.62
CA SER A 46 -11.71 -7.90 10.56
C SER A 46 -10.77 -6.95 11.31
N TRP A 47 -10.73 -5.65 10.97
CA TRP A 47 -9.79 -4.68 11.55
C TRP A 47 -9.78 -4.62 13.09
N PRO A 48 -10.91 -4.62 13.80
CA PRO A 48 -10.88 -4.62 15.27
C PRO A 48 -10.20 -5.85 15.87
N GLN A 49 -10.29 -7.00 15.21
CA GLN A 49 -9.58 -8.21 15.63
C GLN A 49 -8.10 -8.13 15.26
N LEU A 50 -7.78 -7.73 14.03
CA LEU A 50 -6.40 -7.53 13.58
C LEU A 50 -5.62 -6.55 14.47
N ALA A 51 -6.26 -5.50 14.98
CA ALA A 51 -5.62 -4.57 15.90
C ALA A 51 -5.16 -5.26 17.21
N LYS A 52 -5.96 -6.20 17.75
CA LYS A 52 -5.58 -7.01 18.92
C LYS A 52 -4.46 -7.97 18.58
N ASP A 53 -4.56 -8.63 17.44
CA ASP A 53 -3.58 -9.62 17.00
C ASP A 53 -2.22 -8.95 16.73
N PHE A 54 -2.20 -7.80 16.06
CA PHE A 54 -0.98 -7.03 15.82
C PHE A 54 -0.40 -6.42 17.10
N ALA A 55 -1.21 -6.04 18.09
CA ALA A 55 -0.70 -5.64 19.40
C ALA A 55 0.07 -6.78 20.09
N GLN A 56 -0.34 -8.04 19.91
CA GLN A 56 0.39 -9.19 20.41
C GLN A 56 1.63 -9.52 19.57
N LEU A 57 1.48 -9.55 18.24
CA LEU A 57 2.57 -9.91 17.31
C LEU A 57 3.71 -8.89 17.34
N SER A 58 3.41 -7.61 17.52
CA SER A 58 4.41 -6.53 17.58
C SER A 58 5.29 -6.55 18.85
N GLN A 59 5.00 -7.41 19.84
CA GLN A 59 5.86 -7.56 21.03
C GLN A 59 7.23 -8.14 20.69
N THR A 60 7.33 -8.92 19.60
CA THR A 60 8.61 -9.42 19.09
C THR A 60 8.92 -8.72 17.78
N LYS A 61 10.00 -7.92 17.77
CA LYS A 61 10.40 -7.20 16.57
C LYS A 61 10.95 -8.15 15.50
N LEU A 62 10.71 -7.81 14.24
CA LEU A 62 11.39 -8.41 13.10
C LEU A 62 12.89 -8.07 13.14
N THR A 63 13.74 -9.09 13.11
CA THR A 63 15.20 -8.94 13.19
C THR A 63 15.92 -9.08 11.86
N MET A 64 15.23 -9.56 10.83
CA MET A 64 15.72 -9.51 9.45
C MET A 64 15.62 -8.07 8.89
N PRO A 65 16.39 -7.73 7.84
CA PRO A 65 16.21 -6.47 7.13
C PRO A 65 14.78 -6.31 6.61
N VAL A 66 14.21 -5.11 6.76
CA VAL A 66 12.89 -4.73 6.24
C VAL A 66 13.00 -3.49 5.36
N LEU A 67 12.40 -3.53 4.18
CA LEU A 67 12.25 -2.36 3.31
C LEU A 67 10.84 -1.78 3.43
N ALA A 68 10.74 -0.49 3.71
CA ALA A 68 9.50 0.27 3.69
C ALA A 68 9.55 1.32 2.56
N ILE A 69 8.65 1.21 1.58
CA ILE A 69 8.53 2.16 0.47
C ILE A 69 7.17 2.87 0.58
N GLY A 70 7.16 4.20 0.59
CA GLY A 70 5.93 4.99 0.63
C GLY A 70 6.01 6.25 -0.23
N GLY A 71 4.88 6.71 -0.75
CA GLY A 71 4.80 7.99 -1.47
C GLY A 71 4.60 9.18 -0.53
N ASP A 72 5.25 10.31 -0.81
CA ASP A 72 5.20 11.54 -0.01
C ASP A 72 3.83 12.24 0.00
N LYS A 73 2.93 11.92 -0.94
CA LYS A 73 1.53 12.37 -0.96
C LYS A 73 0.57 11.36 -0.35
N SER A 74 1.09 10.28 0.23
CA SER A 74 0.33 9.26 0.96
C SER A 74 0.86 9.15 2.39
N LEU A 75 1.17 7.93 2.86
CA LEU A 75 1.72 7.70 4.20
C LEU A 75 3.21 7.99 4.33
N GLY A 76 3.93 8.31 3.25
CA GLY A 76 5.34 8.70 3.21
C GLY A 76 6.19 8.29 4.43
N THR A 77 6.55 9.27 5.26
CA THR A 77 7.33 9.05 6.48
C THR A 77 6.54 8.39 7.62
N GLN A 78 5.21 8.51 7.67
CA GLN A 78 4.42 7.82 8.70
C GLN A 78 4.51 6.30 8.57
N LEU A 79 4.54 5.76 7.34
CA LEU A 79 4.77 4.33 7.12
C LEU A 79 6.14 3.89 7.64
N ALA A 80 7.17 4.72 7.42
CA ALA A 80 8.51 4.47 7.91
C ALA A 80 8.57 4.42 9.45
N GLU A 81 7.94 5.38 10.11
CA GLU A 81 7.88 5.41 11.57
C GLU A 81 7.11 4.21 12.13
N GLN A 82 6.02 3.78 11.48
CA GLN A 82 5.30 2.57 11.86
C GLN A 82 6.17 1.31 11.77
N MET A 83 6.99 1.17 10.73
CA MET A 83 7.87 0.00 10.58
C MET A 83 8.97 -0.06 11.65
N LYS A 84 9.51 1.09 12.08
CA LYS A 84 10.49 1.15 13.18
C LYS A 84 9.92 0.70 14.53
N LEU A 85 8.59 0.76 14.71
CA LEU A 85 7.94 0.22 15.91
C LEU A 85 8.05 -1.31 15.97
N VAL A 86 8.07 -1.99 14.82
CA VAL A 86 7.92 -3.46 14.73
C VAL A 86 9.14 -4.18 14.17
N ALA A 87 10.18 -3.47 13.74
CA ALA A 87 11.41 -4.05 13.20
C ALA A 87 12.67 -3.36 13.76
N THR A 88 13.80 -4.07 13.77
CA THR A 88 15.09 -3.54 14.26
C THR A 88 15.98 -3.00 13.15
N ASP A 89 15.82 -3.48 11.92
CA ASP A 89 16.59 -3.06 10.75
C ASP A 89 15.63 -2.65 9.62
N VAL A 90 15.45 -1.34 9.45
CA VAL A 90 14.49 -0.78 8.49
C VAL A 90 15.21 0.14 7.52
N THR A 91 15.22 -0.24 6.25
CA THR A 91 15.54 0.65 5.13
C THR A 91 14.25 1.37 4.69
N VAL A 92 14.34 2.68 4.54
CA VAL A 92 13.18 3.53 4.20
C VAL A 92 13.42 4.21 2.86
N VAL A 93 12.43 4.13 1.97
CA VAL A 93 12.39 4.88 0.72
C VAL A 93 11.09 5.67 0.67
N VAL A 94 11.20 7.00 0.61
CA VAL A 94 10.04 7.87 0.37
C VAL A 94 10.14 8.41 -1.05
N LEU A 95 9.17 8.04 -1.88
CA LEU A 95 9.09 8.46 -3.28
C LEU A 95 8.44 9.84 -3.36
N LYS A 96 9.11 10.77 -4.04
CA LYS A 96 8.66 12.14 -4.20
C LYS A 96 7.54 12.23 -5.24
N ASP A 97 6.59 13.13 -5.00
CA ASP A 97 5.45 13.39 -5.88
C ASP A 97 4.66 12.12 -6.19
N THR A 98 4.52 11.25 -5.18
CA THR A 98 3.94 9.90 -5.31
C THR A 98 2.85 9.68 -4.28
N GLY A 99 1.70 9.17 -4.72
CA GLY A 99 0.58 8.80 -3.87
C GLY A 99 0.69 7.38 -3.32
N HIS A 100 -0.47 6.75 -3.19
CA HIS A 100 -0.61 5.40 -2.64
C HIS A 100 -0.21 4.31 -3.64
N TRP A 101 -0.35 4.56 -4.94
CA TRP A 101 -0.17 3.56 -5.99
C TRP A 101 1.27 3.60 -6.52
N ILE A 102 2.24 3.32 -5.63
CA ILE A 102 3.68 3.53 -5.91
C ILE A 102 4.18 2.80 -7.16
N MET A 103 3.60 1.64 -7.49
CA MET A 103 3.96 0.86 -8.68
C MET A 103 3.46 1.50 -9.96
N GLU A 104 2.30 2.15 -9.94
CA GLU A 104 1.72 2.83 -11.09
C GLU A 104 2.24 4.28 -11.23
N GLU A 105 2.54 4.96 -10.11
CA GLU A 105 2.96 6.35 -10.09
C GLU A 105 4.47 6.54 -10.30
N GLN A 106 5.30 5.65 -9.73
CA GLN A 106 6.77 5.65 -9.89
C GLN A 106 7.32 4.22 -10.07
N PRO A 107 6.99 3.54 -11.18
CA PRO A 107 7.35 2.13 -11.40
C PRO A 107 8.86 1.88 -11.35
N LYS A 108 9.65 2.79 -11.95
CA LYS A 108 11.09 2.62 -12.06
C LYS A 108 11.76 2.75 -10.69
N GLU A 109 11.47 3.83 -9.98
CA GLU A 109 12.04 4.13 -8.66
C GLU A 109 11.64 3.07 -7.64
N THR A 110 10.38 2.61 -7.69
CA THR A 110 9.91 1.52 -6.82
C THR A 110 10.66 0.22 -7.12
N THR A 111 10.82 -0.13 -8.39
CA THR A 111 11.55 -1.35 -8.80
C THR A 111 13.04 -1.27 -8.48
N ASP A 112 13.68 -0.13 -8.72
CA ASP A 112 15.09 0.09 -8.41
C ASP A 112 15.34 -0.03 -6.89
N ALA A 113 14.42 0.49 -6.06
CA ALA A 113 14.49 0.34 -4.61
C ALA A 113 14.36 -1.13 -4.16
N LEU A 114 13.46 -1.90 -4.77
CA LEU A 114 13.31 -3.33 -4.51
C LEU A 114 14.57 -4.11 -4.91
N VAL A 115 15.08 -3.89 -6.13
CA VAL A 115 16.28 -4.57 -6.64
C VAL A 115 17.53 -4.23 -5.82
N LYS A 116 17.66 -2.99 -5.34
CA LYS A 116 18.78 -2.58 -4.49
C LYS A 116 18.77 -3.26 -3.11
N PHE A 117 17.59 -3.64 -2.62
CA PHE A 117 17.42 -4.22 -1.29
C PHE A 117 17.59 -5.75 -1.27
N LEU A 118 17.24 -6.43 -2.36
CA LEU A 118 17.42 -7.86 -2.56
C LEU A 118 18.88 -8.23 -2.86
#